data_AF-A0A0A8TSC8-F1
#
_entry.id   AF-A0A0A8TSC8-F1
#
_cell.length_a   1.000
_cell.length_b   1.000
_cell.length_c   1.000
_cell.angle_alpha   90.00
_cell.angle_beta   90.00
_cell.angle_gamma   90.00
#
_symmetry.space_group_name_H-M   'P 1'
#
loop_
_entity.id
_entity.type
_entity.pdbx_description
1 polymer ?
#
loop_
_entity_poly.entity_id
_entity_poly.type
_entity_poly.pdbx_seq_one_letter_code
_entity_poly.pdbx_strand_id
1 'polypeptide(L)'
;MKNRYGFTLIELVIVVVVVAIIAAIAIPNYAQFIERKDEAIAKQEAQKVAAELERFKSKNFSYKGFDASYLYRFTDTDAHGNSVISSHYNPSTGQLLLPIGVDTNNAKYKLTLVDGTTHQPLTIKKGANGTETPDSTSVKGLSWAIAVERVKGNSGEPKQPRNNDLLSLSTGLRCMTKVKDVVSLFSDCGSAGESW
;
A
#
# COMPACT_ATOMS: atom_id res chain seq x y z
N MET A 1 -59.43 18.99 -19.91
CA MET A 1 -58.27 19.05 -20.84
C MET A 1 -57.01 19.10 -19.98
N LYS A 2 -56.06 18.19 -20.19
CA LYS A 2 -54.87 18.04 -19.34
C LYS A 2 -53.72 18.81 -20.00
N ASN A 3 -53.39 20.00 -19.48
CA ASN A 3 -52.26 20.80 -19.98
C ASN A 3 -50.96 20.01 -19.80
N ARG A 4 -50.28 19.71 -20.91
CA ARG A 4 -48.91 19.20 -20.87
C ARG A 4 -47.98 20.40 -20.74
N TYR A 5 -47.43 20.61 -19.54
CA TYR A 5 -46.30 21.51 -19.34
C TYR A 5 -45.07 20.85 -19.97
N GLY A 6 -44.63 21.37 -21.12
CA GLY A 6 -43.39 20.94 -21.78
C GLY A 6 -42.20 21.75 -21.30
N PHE A 7 -41.05 21.10 -21.16
CA PHE A 7 -39.76 21.74 -20.86
C PHE A 7 -39.33 22.62 -22.04
N THR A 8 -38.82 23.82 -21.77
CA THR A 8 -38.28 24.68 -22.84
C THR A 8 -36.82 24.31 -23.15
N LEU A 9 -36.41 24.48 -24.40
CA LEU A 9 -35.02 24.21 -24.81
C LEU A 9 -34.03 25.11 -24.07
N ILE A 10 -34.41 26.36 -23.79
CA ILE A 10 -33.58 27.32 -23.06
C ILE A 10 -33.36 26.89 -21.59
N GLU A 11 -34.38 26.33 -20.94
CA GLU A 11 -34.30 25.86 -19.56
C GLU A 11 -33.32 24.68 -19.44
N LEU A 12 -33.32 23.79 -20.43
CA LEU A 12 -32.35 22.70 -20.51
C LEU A 12 -30.93 23.22 -20.74
N VAL A 13 -30.74 24.22 -21.61
CA VAL A 13 -29.41 24.81 -21.87
C VAL A 13 -28.83 25.45 -20.61
N ILE A 14 -29.63 26.20 -19.85
CA ILE A 14 -29.17 26.83 -18.60
C ILE A 14 -28.76 25.76 -17.58
N VAL A 15 -29.56 24.70 -17.43
CA VAL A 15 -29.24 23.58 -16.52
C VAL A 15 -27.91 22.93 -16.91
N VAL A 16 -27.69 22.65 -18.19
CA VAL A 16 -26.42 22.06 -18.67
C VAL A 16 -25.23 22.97 -18.39
N VAL A 17 -25.38 24.29 -18.58
CA VAL A 17 -24.31 25.26 -18.26
C VAL A 17 -23.98 25.26 -16.77
N VAL A 18 -24.98 25.27 -15.89
CA VAL A 18 -24.75 25.22 -14.43
C VAL A 18 -24.07 23.91 -14.04
N VAL A 19 -24.50 22.76 -14.57
CA VAL A 19 -23.86 21.46 -14.32
C VAL A 19 -22.41 21.44 -14.82
N ALA A 20 -22.13 22.03 -15.98
CA ALA A 20 -20.78 22.10 -16.53
C ALA A 20 -19.82 22.91 -15.63
N ILE A 21 -20.27 24.05 -15.10
CA ILE A 21 -19.47 24.88 -14.19
C ILE A 21 -19.17 24.12 -12.89
N ILE A 22 -20.18 23.44 -12.31
CA ILE A 22 -19.99 22.65 -11.10
C ILE A 22 -19.03 21.48 -11.36
N ALA A 23 -19.20 20.76 -12.47
CA ALA A 23 -18.37 19.62 -12.83
C ALA A 23 -16.90 20.00 -12.99
N ALA A 24 -16.61 21.18 -13.58
CA ALA A 24 -15.25 21.66 -13.79
C ALA A 24 -14.43 21.80 -12.48
N ILE A 25 -15.10 22.14 -11.37
CA ILE A 25 -14.46 22.30 -10.06
C ILE A 25 -14.54 20.99 -9.25
N ALA A 26 -15.68 20.31 -9.31
CA ALA A 26 -15.95 19.13 -8.48
C ALA A 26 -15.06 17.94 -8.86
N ILE A 27 -14.86 17.67 -10.17
CA ILE A 27 -14.10 16.52 -10.66
C ILE A 27 -12.63 16.52 -10.17
N PRO A 28 -11.82 17.58 -10.38
CA PRO A 28 -10.43 17.57 -9.94
C PRO A 28 -10.29 17.51 -8.41
N ASN A 29 -11.19 18.16 -7.67
CA ASN A 29 -11.20 18.14 -6.21
C ASN A 29 -11.52 16.74 -5.67
N TYR A 30 -12.49 16.05 -6.26
CA TYR A 30 -12.83 14.69 -5.88
C TYR A 30 -11.67 13.71 -6.15
N ALA A 31 -10.98 13.85 -7.29
CA ALA A 31 -9.80 13.04 -7.58
C ALA A 31 -8.70 13.19 -6.52
N GLN A 32 -8.40 14.43 -6.09
CA GLN A 32 -7.45 14.67 -5.00
C GLN A 32 -7.89 14.06 -3.68
N PHE A 33 -9.19 14.12 -3.37
CA PHE A 33 -9.73 13.52 -2.16
C PHE A 33 -9.54 12.00 -2.14
N ILE A 34 -9.81 11.32 -3.26
CA ILE A 34 -9.62 9.87 -3.38
C ILE A 34 -8.15 9.49 -3.23
N GLU A 35 -7.24 10.24 -3.86
CA GLU A 35 -5.79 10.03 -3.66
C GLU A 35 -5.46 10.15 -2.16
N ARG A 36 -5.81 11.24 -1.49
CA ARG A 36 -5.51 11.42 -0.06
C ARG A 36 -6.09 10.31 0.83
N LYS A 37 -7.30 9.84 0.51
CA LYS A 37 -7.93 8.70 1.20
C LYS A 37 -7.08 7.43 1.05
N ASP A 38 -6.55 7.16 -0.14
CA ASP A 38 -5.73 5.98 -0.38
C ASP A 38 -4.39 6.06 0.37
N GLU A 39 -3.75 7.23 0.44
CA GLU A 39 -2.54 7.43 1.27
C GLU A 39 -2.85 7.22 2.75
N ALA A 40 -3.99 7.71 3.25
CA ALA A 40 -4.40 7.52 4.63
C ALA A 40 -4.61 6.04 4.98
N ILE A 41 -5.23 5.26 4.08
CA ILE A 41 -5.37 3.81 4.23
C ILE A 41 -3.99 3.15 4.25
N ALA A 42 -3.08 3.56 3.38
CA ALA A 42 -1.73 2.99 3.33
C ALA A 42 -0.91 3.29 4.61
N LYS A 43 -1.03 4.51 5.16
CA LYS A 43 -0.48 4.89 6.46
C LYS A 43 -1.05 4.02 7.58
N GLN A 44 -2.36 3.83 7.61
CA GLN A 44 -3.04 3.01 8.60
C GLN A 44 -2.57 1.55 8.55
N GLU A 45 -2.45 0.97 7.36
CA GLU A 45 -1.95 -0.40 7.20
C GLU A 45 -0.48 -0.54 7.63
N ALA A 46 0.37 0.43 7.30
CA ALA A 46 1.76 0.44 7.79
C ALA A 46 1.83 0.49 9.32
N GLN A 47 1.01 1.31 9.97
CA GLN A 47 0.94 1.40 11.43
C GLN A 47 0.40 0.12 12.07
N LYS A 48 -0.59 -0.53 11.43
CA LYS A 48 -1.13 -1.81 11.87
C LYS A 48 -0.07 -2.91 11.85
N VAL A 49 0.69 -3.02 10.76
CA VAL A 49 1.80 -3.99 10.64
C VAL A 49 2.90 -3.68 11.66
N ALA A 50 3.25 -2.41 11.86
CA ALA A 50 4.21 -2.00 12.88
C ALA A 50 3.78 -2.40 14.30
N ALA A 51 2.49 -2.23 14.65
CA ALA A 51 2.00 -2.64 15.97
C ALA A 51 2.10 -4.16 16.19
N GLU A 52 1.79 -4.97 15.17
CA GLU A 52 1.92 -6.42 15.24
C GLU A 52 3.38 -6.89 15.28
N LEU A 53 4.31 -6.17 14.65
CA LEU A 53 5.75 -6.40 14.79
C LEU A 53 6.21 -6.21 16.23
N GLU A 54 5.81 -5.13 16.90
CA GLU A 54 6.15 -4.91 18.30
C GLU A 54 5.56 -5.97 19.22
N ARG A 55 4.34 -6.42 18.94
CA ARG A 55 3.71 -7.55 19.63
C ARG A 55 4.48 -8.85 19.42
N PHE A 56 4.95 -9.11 18.21
CA PHE A 56 5.74 -10.29 17.89
C PHE A 56 7.09 -10.28 18.61
N LYS A 57 7.81 -9.16 18.57
CA LYS A 57 9.08 -9.00 19.30
C LYS A 57 8.92 -9.16 20.80
N SER A 58 7.82 -8.66 21.37
CA SER A 58 7.54 -8.82 22.80
C SER A 58 7.42 -10.30 23.23
N LYS A 59 7.10 -11.21 22.30
CA LYS A 59 7.01 -12.65 22.56
C LYS A 59 8.27 -13.42 22.17
N ASN A 60 8.91 -13.04 21.07
CA ASN A 60 10.01 -13.79 20.44
C ASN A 60 11.39 -13.16 20.67
N PHE A 61 11.46 -11.97 21.25
CA PHE A 61 12.66 -11.14 21.44
C PHE A 61 13.42 -10.79 20.14
N SER A 62 12.81 -11.05 18.98
CA SER A 62 13.34 -10.77 17.65
C SER A 62 12.18 -10.53 16.69
N TYR A 63 12.41 -9.79 15.61
CA TYR A 63 11.49 -9.67 14.48
C TYR A 63 11.71 -10.78 13.43
N LYS A 64 12.82 -11.54 13.51
CA LYS A 64 13.08 -12.65 12.58
C LYS A 64 12.01 -13.72 12.75
N GLY A 65 11.49 -14.21 11.63
CA GLY A 65 10.37 -15.15 11.58
C GLY A 65 8.99 -14.51 11.62
N PHE A 66 8.88 -13.17 11.67
CA PHE A 66 7.59 -12.51 11.58
C PHE A 66 6.97 -12.70 10.19
N ASP A 67 5.73 -13.14 10.17
CA ASP A 67 4.92 -13.33 8.97
C ASP A 67 3.58 -12.61 9.14
N ALA A 68 3.30 -11.60 8.30
CA ALA A 68 2.06 -10.86 8.32
C ALA A 68 0.89 -11.58 7.62
N SER A 69 1.12 -12.77 7.05
CA SER A 69 0.11 -13.50 6.26
C SER A 69 -1.20 -13.73 7.01
N TYR A 70 -1.14 -13.90 8.34
CA TYR A 70 -2.33 -14.12 9.16
C TYR A 70 -3.28 -12.91 9.23
N LEU A 71 -2.77 -11.69 8.99
CA LEU A 71 -3.56 -10.45 9.04
C LEU A 71 -4.41 -10.25 7.77
N TYR A 72 -4.04 -10.91 6.68
CA TYR A 72 -4.56 -10.65 5.33
C TYR A 72 -5.07 -11.92 4.64
N ARG A 73 -5.62 -12.86 5.43
CA ARG A 73 -6.12 -14.15 4.94
C ARG A 73 -7.41 -13.99 4.14
N PHE A 74 -7.55 -14.78 3.09
CA PHE A 74 -8.78 -14.92 2.33
C PHE A 74 -8.98 -16.39 1.92
N THR A 75 -10.21 -16.75 1.60
CA THR A 75 -10.53 -18.07 1.04
C THR A 75 -10.40 -17.99 -0.47
N ASP A 76 -9.52 -18.80 -1.02
CA ASP A 76 -9.33 -18.99 -2.45
C ASP A 76 -9.82 -20.38 -2.85
N THR A 77 -9.86 -20.64 -4.15
CA THR A 77 -10.22 -21.95 -4.70
C THR A 77 -9.04 -22.49 -5.50
N ASP A 78 -8.62 -23.72 -5.21
CA ASP A 78 -7.56 -24.37 -5.99
C ASP A 78 -8.03 -24.77 -7.40
N ALA A 79 -7.11 -25.29 -8.22
CA ALA A 79 -7.42 -25.77 -9.56
C ALA A 79 -8.44 -26.95 -9.60
N HIS A 80 -8.71 -27.57 -8.45
CA HIS A 80 -9.62 -28.72 -8.30
C HIS A 80 -10.97 -28.34 -7.65
N GLY A 81 -11.21 -27.05 -7.37
CA GLY A 81 -12.45 -26.58 -6.75
C GLY A 81 -12.49 -26.66 -5.23
N ASN A 82 -11.39 -26.98 -4.55
CA ASN A 82 -11.32 -27.03 -3.09
C ASN A 82 -11.00 -25.66 -2.51
N SER A 83 -11.59 -25.34 -1.34
CA SER A 83 -11.26 -24.13 -0.59
C SER A 83 -9.86 -24.21 0.01
N VAL A 84 -9.02 -23.23 -0.30
CA VAL A 84 -7.68 -23.04 0.25
C VAL A 84 -7.63 -21.70 0.98
N ILE A 85 -6.85 -21.62 2.06
CA ILE A 85 -6.63 -20.36 2.74
C ILE A 85 -5.35 -19.71 2.21
N SER A 86 -5.51 -18.59 1.53
CA SER A 86 -4.44 -17.78 0.93
C SER A 86 -4.27 -16.46 1.69
N SER A 87 -3.25 -15.68 1.34
CA SER A 87 -3.02 -14.35 1.92
C SER A 87 -2.68 -13.31 0.86
N HIS A 88 -3.15 -12.08 1.04
CA HIS A 88 -2.76 -10.94 0.19
C HIS A 88 -1.36 -10.41 0.52
N TYR A 89 -0.79 -10.81 1.66
CA TYR A 89 0.60 -10.56 1.97
C TYR A 89 1.47 -11.66 1.36
N ASN A 90 2.54 -11.26 0.67
CA ASN A 90 3.51 -12.18 0.12
C ASN A 90 4.68 -12.33 1.10
N PRO A 91 4.75 -13.44 1.88
CA PRO A 91 5.87 -13.67 2.80
C PRO A 91 7.19 -13.77 2.05
N SER A 92 7.15 -14.19 0.78
CA SER A 92 8.37 -14.38 0.02
C SER A 92 9.10 -13.10 -0.35
N THR A 93 8.40 -11.99 -0.48
CA THR A 93 8.95 -10.67 -0.83
C THR A 93 8.75 -9.64 0.26
N GLY A 94 7.98 -9.97 1.31
CA GLY A 94 7.59 -9.05 2.36
C GLY A 94 6.56 -8.01 1.91
N GLN A 95 5.84 -8.26 0.80
CA GLN A 95 5.03 -7.24 0.14
C GLN A 95 3.53 -7.39 0.36
N LEU A 96 2.82 -6.28 0.37
CA LEU A 96 1.36 -6.17 0.36
C LEU A 96 0.93 -5.11 -0.65
N LEU A 97 -0.01 -5.45 -1.52
CA LEU A 97 -0.62 -4.50 -2.44
C LEU A 97 -1.85 -3.84 -1.80
N LEU A 98 -1.98 -2.53 -2.00
CA LEU A 98 -3.08 -1.74 -1.48
C LEU A 98 -3.81 -1.00 -2.62
N PRO A 99 -5.15 -0.96 -2.64
CA PRO A 99 -6.09 -1.58 -1.68
C PRO A 99 -5.97 -3.11 -1.58
N ILE A 100 -6.38 -3.69 -0.45
CA ILE A 100 -6.23 -5.13 -0.21
C ILE A 100 -7.05 -5.92 -1.24
N GLY A 101 -6.48 -7.01 -1.76
CA GLY A 101 -7.16 -7.90 -2.71
C GLY A 101 -7.04 -7.51 -4.18
N VAL A 102 -6.27 -6.46 -4.48
CA VAL A 102 -6.00 -6.04 -5.86
C VAL A 102 -4.73 -6.69 -6.43
N ASP A 103 -4.67 -6.78 -7.75
CA ASP A 103 -3.47 -7.16 -8.49
C ASP A 103 -2.52 -5.97 -8.70
N THR A 104 -1.37 -6.20 -9.33
CA THR A 104 -0.37 -5.16 -9.64
C THR A 104 -0.88 -4.06 -10.58
N ASN A 105 -1.89 -4.37 -11.41
CA ASN A 105 -2.46 -3.42 -12.35
C ASN A 105 -3.39 -2.42 -11.67
N ASN A 106 -4.10 -2.86 -10.64
CA ASN A 106 -5.07 -2.04 -9.90
C ASN A 106 -4.49 -1.46 -8.60
N ALA A 107 -3.40 -2.02 -8.10
CA ALA A 107 -2.70 -1.53 -6.92
C ALA A 107 -2.30 -0.05 -7.08
N LYS A 108 -2.50 0.69 -5.98
CA LYS A 108 -2.15 2.11 -5.81
C LYS A 108 -0.89 2.26 -4.96
N TYR A 109 -0.75 1.45 -3.90
CA TYR A 109 0.47 1.35 -3.12
C TYR A 109 0.97 -0.08 -3.04
N LYS A 110 2.28 -0.20 -2.82
CA LYS A 110 2.98 -1.43 -2.48
C LYS A 110 3.69 -1.18 -1.16
N LEU A 111 3.20 -1.83 -0.11
CA LEU A 111 3.86 -1.88 1.19
C LEU A 111 4.90 -3.00 1.15
N THR A 112 6.12 -2.71 1.61
CA THR A 112 7.23 -3.66 1.70
C THR A 112 7.79 -3.64 3.12
N LEU A 113 7.76 -4.80 3.76
CA LEU A 113 8.30 -5.03 5.11
C LEU A 113 9.56 -5.87 5.02
N VAL A 114 10.65 -5.33 5.59
CA VAL A 114 11.96 -5.99 5.58
C VAL A 114 12.70 -5.80 6.91
N ASP A 115 13.75 -6.60 7.10
CA ASP A 115 14.78 -6.37 8.11
C ASP A 115 15.46 -5.01 7.89
N GLY A 116 15.59 -4.22 8.95
CA GLY A 116 16.12 -2.86 8.87
C GLY A 116 17.62 -2.78 8.57
N THR A 117 18.34 -3.89 8.49
CA THR A 117 19.77 -3.92 8.17
C THR A 117 20.04 -4.65 6.85
N THR A 118 19.46 -5.83 6.64
CA THR A 118 19.71 -6.62 5.44
C THR A 118 18.72 -6.38 4.31
N HIS A 119 17.61 -5.69 4.60
CA HIS A 119 16.51 -5.44 3.67
C HIS A 119 15.91 -6.71 3.07
N GLN A 120 16.07 -7.84 3.77
CA GLN A 120 15.45 -9.10 3.43
C GLN A 120 14.10 -9.24 4.14
N PRO A 121 13.13 -9.98 3.58
CA PRO A 121 11.87 -10.27 4.27
C PRO A 121 12.14 -10.91 5.63
N LEU A 122 11.38 -10.49 6.65
CA LEU A 122 11.55 -10.99 8.02
C LEU A 122 11.16 -12.47 8.16
N THR A 123 10.40 -13.02 7.22
CA THR A 123 9.96 -14.41 7.21
C THR A 123 11.13 -15.36 6.97
N ILE A 124 11.10 -16.52 7.63
CA ILE A 124 12.10 -17.57 7.42
C ILE A 124 11.63 -18.49 6.28
N LYS A 125 12.43 -18.59 5.22
CA LYS A 125 12.28 -19.61 4.19
C LYS A 125 13.27 -20.72 4.40
N LYS A 126 12.82 -21.96 4.17
CA LYS A 126 13.66 -23.15 4.12
C LYS A 126 13.78 -23.64 2.69
N GLY A 127 14.98 -24.02 2.29
CA GLY A 127 15.24 -24.67 1.01
C GLY A 127 14.74 -26.12 0.99
N ALA A 128 14.90 -26.79 -0.15
CA ALA A 128 14.51 -28.19 -0.34
C ALA A 128 15.20 -29.17 0.63
N ASN A 129 16.36 -28.78 1.18
CA ASN A 129 17.14 -29.50 2.17
C ASN A 129 16.71 -29.23 3.63
N GLY A 130 15.67 -28.42 3.86
CA GLY A 130 15.16 -28.07 5.20
C GLY A 130 16.00 -27.03 5.95
N THR A 131 17.11 -26.54 5.38
CA THR A 131 17.91 -25.45 5.96
C THR A 131 17.36 -24.09 5.54
N GLU A 132 17.61 -23.05 6.33
CA GLU A 132 17.26 -21.68 5.94
C GLU A 132 17.92 -21.29 4.61
N THR A 133 17.21 -20.51 3.79
CA THR A 133 17.83 -19.94 2.59
C THR A 133 18.94 -18.95 2.99
N PRO A 134 19.93 -18.68 2.12
CA PRO A 134 20.96 -17.66 2.40
C PRO A 134 20.34 -16.30 2.78
N ASP A 135 19.28 -15.88 2.08
CA ASP A 135 18.55 -14.66 2.38
C ASP A 135 17.97 -14.67 3.80
N SER A 136 17.31 -15.76 4.20
CA SER A 136 16.71 -15.90 5.54
C SER A 136 17.77 -15.98 6.65
N THR A 137 18.91 -16.58 6.33
CA THR A 137 20.04 -16.70 7.25
C THR A 137 20.69 -15.35 7.52
N SER A 138 20.67 -14.44 6.52
CA SER A 138 21.22 -13.09 6.65
C SER A 138 20.42 -12.19 7.59
N VAL A 139 19.10 -12.41 7.71
CA VAL A 139 18.18 -11.63 8.55
C VAL A 139 18.67 -11.58 10.00
N LYS A 140 18.81 -10.38 10.55
CA LYS A 140 19.22 -10.17 11.95
C LYS A 140 18.02 -10.13 12.89
N GLY A 141 16.89 -9.57 12.45
CA GLY A 141 15.67 -9.45 13.23
C GLY A 141 15.76 -8.48 14.40
N LEU A 142 16.75 -7.56 14.39
CA LEU A 142 16.93 -6.56 15.45
C LEU A 142 16.15 -5.27 15.18
N SER A 143 15.91 -4.98 13.90
CA SER A 143 15.19 -3.80 13.42
C SER A 143 14.32 -4.17 12.22
N TRP A 144 13.34 -3.33 11.92
CA TRP A 144 12.48 -3.47 10.74
C TRP A 144 12.36 -2.14 10.01
N ALA A 145 12.10 -2.23 8.71
CA ALA A 145 11.74 -1.12 7.85
C ALA A 145 10.44 -1.44 7.10
N ILE A 146 9.51 -0.49 7.11
CA ILE A 146 8.28 -0.52 6.31
C ILE A 146 8.37 0.63 5.32
N ALA A 147 8.51 0.30 4.04
CA ALA A 147 8.38 1.26 2.94
C ALA A 147 7.01 1.09 2.28
N VAL A 148 6.34 2.20 2.00
CA VAL A 148 5.07 2.23 1.28
C VAL A 148 5.28 3.08 0.03
N GLU A 149 5.32 2.42 -1.11
CA GLU A 149 5.63 3.06 -2.39
C GLU A 149 4.36 3.16 -3.25
N ARG A 150 4.16 4.30 -3.90
CA ARG A 150 3.13 4.45 -4.94
C ARG A 150 3.48 3.53 -6.10
N VAL A 151 2.52 2.71 -6.50
CA VAL A 151 2.68 1.80 -7.64
C VAL A 151 2.83 2.62 -8.92
N LYS A 152 3.79 2.23 -9.75
CA LYS A 152 4.06 2.87 -11.03
C LYS A 152 3.19 2.30 -12.13
N GLY A 153 2.81 3.14 -13.09
CA GLY A 153 2.23 2.71 -14.36
C GLY A 153 3.31 2.24 -15.35
N ASN A 154 2.88 1.93 -16.58
CA ASN A 154 3.77 1.45 -17.64
C ASN A 154 4.83 2.48 -18.07
N SER A 155 4.60 3.77 -17.82
CA SER A 155 5.55 4.85 -18.06
C SER A 155 6.64 4.97 -16.98
N GLY A 156 6.58 4.17 -15.91
CA GLY A 156 7.46 4.31 -14.75
C GLY A 156 7.09 5.48 -13.82
N GLU A 157 5.99 6.17 -14.10
CA GLU A 157 5.45 7.24 -13.26
C GLU A 157 4.47 6.70 -12.21
N PRO A 158 4.45 7.25 -10.98
CA PRO A 158 3.49 6.88 -9.96
C PRO A 158 2.05 7.07 -10.43
N LYS A 159 1.17 6.09 -10.16
CA LYS A 159 -0.27 6.18 -10.45
C LYS A 159 -0.98 7.28 -9.65
N GLN A 160 -0.39 7.73 -8.54
CA GLN A 160 -0.89 8.80 -7.68
C GLN A 160 0.15 9.91 -7.51
N PRO A 161 0.35 10.77 -8.53
CA PRO A 161 1.45 11.73 -8.55
C PRO A 161 1.33 12.83 -7.48
N ARG A 162 0.14 13.02 -6.87
CA ARG A 162 -0.08 14.08 -5.87
C ARG A 162 0.20 13.63 -4.44
N ASN A 163 0.31 12.33 -4.21
CA ASN A 163 0.57 11.72 -2.90
C ASN A 163 2.04 11.40 -2.67
N ASN A 164 2.34 10.86 -1.49
CA ASN A 164 3.69 10.57 -1.03
C ASN A 164 4.00 9.07 -0.96
N ASP A 165 5.27 8.73 -1.14
CA ASP A 165 5.86 7.50 -0.66
C ASP A 165 6.21 7.67 0.82
N LEU A 166 6.12 6.61 1.61
CA LEU A 166 6.25 6.64 3.06
C LEU A 166 7.33 5.67 3.52
N LEU A 167 8.06 6.05 4.56
CA LEU A 167 9.01 5.19 5.24
C LEU A 167 8.77 5.25 6.74
N SER A 168 8.81 4.09 7.39
CA SER A 168 8.78 3.94 8.83
C SER A 168 9.84 2.91 9.24
N LEU A 169 10.72 3.30 10.16
CA LEU A 169 11.77 2.44 10.72
C LEU A 169 11.48 2.14 12.20
N SER A 170 11.91 0.98 12.67
CA SER A 170 11.84 0.62 14.10
C SER A 170 12.68 1.55 14.99
N THR A 171 13.62 2.28 14.42
CA THR A 171 14.47 3.27 15.11
C THR A 171 13.76 4.60 15.37
N GLY A 172 12.53 4.77 14.86
CA GLY A 172 11.70 5.95 15.09
C GLY A 172 11.62 6.93 13.91
N LEU A 173 12.42 6.74 12.85
CA LEU A 173 12.27 7.55 11.64
C LEU A 173 10.91 7.27 10.99
N ARG A 174 10.11 8.31 10.83
CA ARG A 174 8.88 8.31 10.02
C ARG A 174 8.92 9.49 9.09
N CYS A 175 9.01 9.22 7.80
CA CYS A 175 9.10 10.27 6.80
C CYS A 175 8.29 9.92 5.56
N MET A 176 7.97 10.95 4.78
CA MET A 176 7.22 10.87 3.54
C MET A 176 7.91 11.74 2.48
N THR A 177 7.77 11.37 1.21
CA THR A 177 8.36 12.12 0.10
C THR A 177 7.53 11.98 -1.16
N LYS A 178 7.49 13.04 -1.97
CA LYS A 178 6.90 12.98 -3.32
C LYS A 178 7.87 12.42 -4.36
N VAL A 179 9.16 12.34 -4.02
CA VAL A 179 10.20 11.86 -4.92
C VAL A 179 10.12 10.34 -5.01
N LYS A 180 9.89 9.83 -6.22
CA LYS A 180 9.82 8.39 -6.47
C LYS A 180 11.14 7.69 -6.17
N ASP A 181 11.06 6.41 -5.81
CA ASP A 181 12.21 5.48 -5.62
C ASP A 181 13.13 5.77 -4.44
N VAL A 182 12.88 6.82 -3.66
CA VAL A 182 13.77 7.19 -2.55
C VAL A 182 13.65 6.23 -1.37
N VAL A 183 12.42 5.91 -0.96
CA VAL A 183 12.17 5.05 0.20
C VAL A 183 12.50 3.57 -0.05
N SER A 184 12.80 3.19 -1.30
CA SER A 184 13.16 1.82 -1.69
C SER A 184 14.49 1.34 -1.09
N LEU A 185 15.32 2.27 -0.62
CA LEU A 185 16.59 2.01 0.06
C LEU A 185 16.44 1.84 1.58
N PHE A 186 15.23 1.98 2.12
CA PHE A 186 14.89 1.78 3.53
C PHE A 186 15.73 2.59 4.54
N SER A 187 16.30 3.71 4.13
CA SER A 187 17.25 4.50 4.92
C SER A 187 16.72 5.88 5.25
N ASP A 188 16.24 6.61 4.24
CA ASP A 188 15.69 7.95 4.38
C ASP A 188 14.59 8.25 3.33
N CYS A 189 14.05 9.47 3.38
CA CYS A 189 13.09 9.99 2.41
C CYS A 189 13.70 11.06 1.49
N GLY A 190 15.03 11.13 1.42
CA GLY A 190 15.80 12.07 0.63
C GLY A 190 15.75 13.50 1.14
N SER A 191 16.37 14.41 0.40
CA SER A 191 16.49 15.83 0.78
C SER A 191 15.16 16.59 0.77
N ALA A 192 14.16 16.10 0.03
CA ALA A 192 12.80 16.66 -0.01
C ALA A 192 11.82 15.89 0.91
N GLY A 193 12.34 15.06 1.82
CA GLY A 193 11.53 14.31 2.76
C GLY A 193 10.99 15.18 3.89
N GLU A 194 9.76 14.88 4.31
CA GLU A 194 9.09 15.50 5.47
C GLU A 194 8.75 14.43 6.51
N SER A 195 8.69 14.80 7.79
CA SER A 195 8.19 13.91 8.84
C SER A 195 6.67 13.78 8.81
N TRP A 196 6.12 12.63 9.21
CA TRP A 196 4.66 12.43 9.33
C TRP A 196 4.26 11.61 10.55
#